data_AF-A0A9N9CP82-F1
#
_entry.id   AF-A0A9N9CP82-F1
#
_cell.length_a   1.000
_cell.length_b   1.000
_cell.length_c   1.000
_cell.angle_alpha   90.00
_cell.angle_beta   90.00
_cell.angle_gamma   90.00
#
_symmetry.space_group_name_H-M   'P 1'
#
loop_
_entity.id
_entity.type
_entity.pdbx_description
1 polymer ?
#
loop_
_entity_poly.entity_id
_entity_poly.type
_entity_poly.pdbx_seq_one_letter_code
_entity_poly.pdbx_strand_id
1 'polypeptide(L)'
;MSKSRGNVINPDELVEKYGADALRLYEVFLGPVEQTANFDINGVKEIENSPEIQLVDPSVARVIQAGGEISKELKQAKIIFFPINNSKNHETANAGSHWTLLVCDNRANVGAFAHYNSAGSNIPTNAQKLAEKLCEKLEVDKDYLSPKIYNDYEYPQQTNGADCGVYAIAYTRFLVNEWKKKKDPGKASFKEQDLIFTIAEERQKLKAADFPKKGTPGKDYDIGDDVDYYEKTITLLEQKLSSDNIRKDDLLKELKGNNYLATGETNLKEYIEGATTPTELEIRKKRVLEIVGRLV
;
A
#
# COMPACT_ATOMS: atom_id res chain seq x y z
N MET A 1 -13.60 -5.38 11.44
CA MET A 1 -14.21 -4.04 11.68
C MET A 1 -15.38 -4.17 12.67
N SER A 2 -15.67 -3.15 13.50
CA SER A 2 -16.71 -3.22 14.55
C SER A 2 -17.80 -2.16 14.34
N LYS A 3 -19.04 -2.63 14.05
CA LYS A 3 -20.23 -1.78 13.88
C LYS A 3 -20.59 -0.97 15.13
N SER A 4 -20.25 -1.45 16.31
CA SER A 4 -20.52 -0.77 17.59
C SER A 4 -19.46 0.26 17.99
N ARG A 5 -18.31 0.30 17.28
CA ARG A 5 -17.21 1.24 17.56
C ARG A 5 -17.06 2.35 16.52
N GLY A 6 -17.98 2.47 15.55
CA GLY A 6 -17.95 3.51 14.52
C GLY A 6 -16.84 3.37 13.46
N ASN A 7 -15.95 2.39 13.58
CA ASN A 7 -14.80 2.17 12.69
C ASN A 7 -15.17 1.25 11.52
N VAL A 8 -16.33 1.47 10.91
CA VAL A 8 -16.75 0.75 9.70
C VAL A 8 -16.37 1.61 8.52
N ILE A 9 -15.36 1.16 7.77
CA ILE A 9 -15.06 1.74 6.47
C ILE A 9 -15.92 1.00 5.45
N ASN A 10 -16.69 1.75 4.67
CA ASN A 10 -17.50 1.15 3.63
C ASN A 10 -16.57 0.74 2.46
N PRO A 11 -16.49 -0.55 2.11
CA PRO A 11 -15.64 -0.99 1.00
C PRO A 11 -16.09 -0.38 -0.33
N ASP A 12 -17.37 -0.08 -0.53
CA ASP A 12 -17.87 0.52 -1.78
C ASP A 12 -17.23 1.89 -2.04
N GLU A 13 -17.06 2.70 -1.00
CA GLU A 13 -16.42 4.03 -1.09
C GLU A 13 -14.93 3.91 -1.42
N LEU A 14 -14.26 2.88 -0.90
CA LEU A 14 -12.85 2.62 -1.22
C LEU A 14 -12.68 2.07 -2.64
N VAL A 15 -13.60 1.21 -3.09
CA VAL A 15 -13.64 0.67 -4.45
C VAL A 15 -13.87 1.79 -5.45
N GLU A 16 -14.82 2.68 -5.18
CA GLU A 16 -15.11 3.83 -6.04
C GLU A 16 -13.91 4.79 -6.13
N LYS A 17 -13.19 4.97 -5.01
CA LYS A 17 -12.12 5.95 -4.91
C LYS A 17 -10.75 5.48 -5.37
N TYR A 18 -10.39 4.22 -5.11
CA TYR A 18 -9.05 3.69 -5.34
C TYR A 18 -9.01 2.47 -6.28
N GLY A 19 -10.20 1.95 -6.65
CA GLY A 19 -10.36 0.74 -7.42
C GLY A 19 -10.46 -0.51 -6.54
N ALA A 20 -11.22 -1.50 -6.99
CA ALA A 20 -11.43 -2.74 -6.24
C ALA A 20 -10.14 -3.54 -6.05
N ASP A 21 -9.21 -3.48 -7.00
CA ASP A 21 -7.99 -4.30 -6.93
C ASP A 21 -6.92 -3.68 -6.02
N ALA A 22 -6.92 -2.35 -5.89
CA ALA A 22 -6.17 -1.64 -4.86
C ALA A 22 -6.57 -2.09 -3.46
N LEU A 23 -7.89 -2.11 -3.21
CA LEU A 23 -8.47 -2.57 -1.97
C LEU A 23 -8.15 -4.05 -1.72
N ARG A 24 -8.35 -4.92 -2.70
CA ARG A 24 -8.04 -6.36 -2.59
C ARG A 24 -6.56 -6.60 -2.35
N LEU A 25 -5.66 -5.93 -3.06
CA LEU A 25 -4.23 -6.09 -2.87
C LEU A 25 -3.83 -5.69 -1.45
N TYR A 26 -4.37 -4.57 -0.97
CA TYR A 26 -4.18 -4.15 0.41
C TYR A 26 -4.72 -5.19 1.41
N GLU A 27 -5.94 -5.69 1.20
CA GLU A 27 -6.57 -6.71 2.04
C GLU A 27 -5.83 -8.05 2.06
N VAL A 28 -5.29 -8.50 0.91
CA VAL A 28 -4.49 -9.74 0.78
C VAL A 28 -3.28 -9.74 1.71
N PHE A 29 -2.78 -8.57 2.08
CA PHE A 29 -1.56 -8.42 2.88
C PHE A 29 -1.79 -7.81 4.26
N LEU A 30 -3.03 -7.47 4.62
CA LEU A 30 -3.39 -7.09 6.00
C LEU A 30 -3.16 -8.24 6.99
N GLY A 31 -3.13 -9.49 6.54
CA GLY A 31 -2.83 -10.65 7.37
C GLY A 31 -3.88 -11.76 7.20
N PRO A 32 -3.75 -12.88 7.93
CA PRO A 32 -4.76 -13.94 7.93
C PRO A 32 -6.13 -13.37 8.30
N VAL A 33 -7.20 -13.80 7.62
CA VAL A 33 -8.57 -13.32 7.88
C VAL A 33 -8.99 -13.57 9.35
N GLU A 34 -8.37 -14.55 10.00
CA GLU A 34 -8.61 -14.88 11.41
C GLU A 34 -7.85 -13.97 12.42
N GLN A 35 -6.89 -13.16 11.97
CA GLN A 35 -6.10 -12.26 12.82
C GLN A 35 -6.53 -10.80 12.64
N THR A 36 -6.51 -10.05 13.73
CA THR A 36 -6.91 -8.64 13.73
C THR A 36 -5.75 -7.76 13.28
N ALA A 37 -5.80 -7.30 12.04
CA ALA A 37 -4.98 -6.19 11.56
C ALA A 37 -5.79 -4.91 11.47
N ASN A 38 -5.14 -3.77 11.71
CA ASN A 38 -5.77 -2.46 11.59
C ASN A 38 -5.76 -2.04 10.12
N PHE A 39 -6.94 -1.69 9.59
CA PHE A 39 -7.11 -1.22 8.23
C PHE A 39 -6.71 0.26 8.12
N ASP A 40 -5.78 0.59 7.22
CA ASP A 40 -5.27 1.93 6.94
C ASP A 40 -5.64 2.38 5.51
N ILE A 41 -6.50 3.40 5.42
CA ILE A 41 -6.98 3.99 4.16
C ILE A 41 -5.84 4.66 3.38
N ASN A 42 -4.82 5.19 4.06
CA ASN A 42 -3.70 5.85 3.38
C ASN A 42 -2.87 4.83 2.58
N GLY A 43 -2.67 3.63 3.14
CA GLY A 43 -2.07 2.50 2.42
C GLY A 43 -2.82 2.15 1.13
N VAL A 44 -4.15 2.17 1.14
CA VAL A 44 -4.97 1.92 -0.07
C VAL A 44 -4.84 3.08 -1.06
N LYS A 45 -4.83 4.34 -0.60
CA LYS A 45 -4.75 5.53 -1.46
C LYS A 45 -3.50 5.57 -2.32
N GLU A 46 -2.38 5.09 -1.79
CA GLU A 46 -1.10 5.11 -2.49
C GLU A 46 -0.93 3.91 -3.44
N ILE A 47 -1.72 2.85 -3.23
CA ILE A 47 -1.76 1.63 -4.03
C ILE A 47 -2.99 1.75 -4.93
N GLU A 48 -2.89 2.48 -6.04
CA GLU A 48 -4.06 2.78 -6.89
C GLU A 48 -4.01 1.99 -8.20
N ASN A 49 -5.14 1.35 -8.57
CA ASN A 49 -5.28 0.71 -9.88
C ASN A 49 -5.74 1.77 -10.92
N SER A 50 -5.12 1.78 -12.10
CA SER A 50 -5.42 2.72 -13.18
C SER A 50 -5.20 2.07 -14.55
N PRO A 51 -5.66 2.66 -15.66
CA PRO A 51 -5.38 2.12 -17.00
C PRO A 51 -3.88 1.93 -17.30
N GLU A 52 -3.00 2.70 -16.65
CA GLU A 52 -1.55 2.57 -16.81
C GLU A 52 -0.91 1.61 -15.80
N ILE A 53 -1.48 1.48 -14.60
CA ILE A 53 -0.94 0.66 -13.51
C ILE A 53 -1.97 -0.37 -13.11
N GLN A 54 -1.69 -1.66 -13.32
CA GLN A 54 -2.57 -2.73 -12.88
C GLN A 54 -2.01 -3.44 -11.65
N LEU A 55 -2.86 -3.53 -10.62
CA LEU A 55 -2.59 -4.29 -9.41
C LEU A 55 -3.36 -5.60 -9.50
N VAL A 56 -2.65 -6.72 -9.51
CA VAL A 56 -3.26 -8.01 -9.83
C VAL A 56 -3.54 -8.81 -8.57
N ASP A 57 -4.74 -9.35 -8.45
CA ASP A 57 -5.06 -10.29 -7.38
C ASP A 57 -4.22 -11.59 -7.52
N PRO A 58 -3.72 -12.19 -6.41
CA PRO A 58 -2.97 -13.43 -6.48
C PRO A 58 -3.68 -14.57 -7.25
N SER A 59 -5.01 -14.63 -7.20
CA SER A 59 -5.79 -15.64 -7.93
C SER A 59 -5.71 -15.44 -9.45
N VAL A 60 -5.69 -14.19 -9.93
CA VAL A 60 -5.51 -13.89 -11.35
C VAL A 60 -4.10 -14.28 -11.80
N ALA A 61 -3.07 -13.98 -11.00
CA ALA A 61 -1.71 -14.42 -11.26
C ALA A 61 -1.62 -15.96 -11.41
N ARG A 62 -2.40 -16.71 -10.61
CA ARG A 62 -2.49 -18.17 -10.68
C ARG A 62 -3.17 -18.68 -11.95
N VAL A 63 -4.26 -18.02 -12.36
CA VAL A 63 -4.95 -18.35 -13.62
C VAL A 63 -4.00 -18.19 -14.81
N ILE A 64 -3.21 -17.11 -14.83
CA ILE A 64 -2.22 -16.86 -15.90
C ILE A 64 -1.11 -17.91 -15.87
N GLN A 65 -0.58 -18.25 -14.69
CA GLN A 65 0.40 -19.34 -14.52
C GLN A 65 -0.11 -20.67 -15.07
N ALA A 66 -1.41 -20.95 -14.95
CA ALA A 66 -2.07 -22.14 -15.48
C ALA A 66 -2.36 -22.06 -17.00
N GLY A 67 -1.99 -20.97 -17.67
CA GLY A 67 -2.21 -20.75 -19.10
C GLY A 67 -3.55 -20.09 -19.44
N GLY A 68 -4.27 -19.59 -18.44
CA GLY A 68 -5.49 -18.81 -18.63
C GLY A 68 -5.27 -17.52 -19.41
N GLU A 69 -6.36 -16.96 -19.91
CA GLU A 69 -6.33 -15.70 -20.66
C GLU A 69 -6.12 -14.49 -19.75
N ILE A 70 -5.50 -13.45 -20.31
CA ILE A 70 -5.35 -12.14 -19.65
C ILE A 70 -6.36 -11.14 -20.22
N SER A 71 -6.87 -10.27 -19.36
CA SER A 71 -7.85 -9.25 -19.75
C SER A 71 -7.24 -8.19 -20.68
N LYS A 72 -8.10 -7.42 -21.36
CA LYS A 72 -7.67 -6.34 -22.24
C LYS A 72 -6.96 -5.23 -21.46
N GLU A 73 -7.43 -4.95 -20.24
CA GLU A 73 -6.90 -3.95 -19.34
C GLU A 73 -5.47 -4.32 -18.94
N LEU A 74 -5.23 -5.59 -18.58
CA LEU A 74 -3.87 -6.09 -18.30
C LEU A 74 -2.94 -6.00 -19.50
N LYS A 75 -3.43 -6.27 -20.72
CA LYS A 75 -2.64 -6.12 -21.95
C LYS A 75 -2.24 -4.67 -22.23
N GLN A 76 -3.07 -3.71 -21.83
CA GLN A 76 -2.89 -2.28 -22.10
C GLN A 76 -2.13 -1.53 -21.01
N ALA A 77 -2.08 -2.11 -19.81
CA ALA A 77 -1.34 -1.57 -18.68
C ALA A 77 0.13 -1.37 -19.04
N LYS A 78 0.71 -0.27 -18.55
CA LYS A 78 2.12 0.05 -18.73
C LYS A 78 2.98 -0.65 -17.67
N ILE A 79 2.52 -0.70 -16.42
CA ILE A 79 3.15 -1.43 -15.33
C ILE A 79 2.12 -2.35 -14.66
N ILE A 80 2.52 -3.57 -14.35
CA ILE A 80 1.64 -4.56 -13.72
C ILE A 80 2.33 -5.18 -12.51
N PHE A 81 1.64 -5.18 -11.37
CA PHE A 81 2.14 -5.71 -10.10
C PHE A 81 1.44 -7.03 -9.77
N PHE A 82 2.23 -8.09 -9.63
CA PHE A 82 1.75 -9.43 -9.29
C PHE A 82 2.28 -9.86 -7.92
N PRO A 83 1.46 -9.87 -6.87
CA PRO A 83 1.78 -10.55 -5.62
C PRO A 83 1.86 -12.07 -5.85
N ILE A 84 3.02 -12.66 -5.56
CA ILE A 84 3.29 -14.08 -5.79
C ILE A 84 3.51 -14.79 -4.47
N ASN A 85 2.65 -15.76 -4.18
CA ASN A 85 2.84 -16.71 -3.11
C ASN A 85 3.62 -17.94 -3.60
N ASN A 86 4.52 -18.47 -2.77
CA ASN A 86 5.32 -19.66 -3.08
C ASN A 86 4.57 -21.01 -3.01
N SER A 87 3.25 -21.01 -2.76
CA SER A 87 2.43 -22.23 -2.64
C SER A 87 2.65 -23.15 -3.83
N LYS A 88 2.95 -24.42 -3.53
CA LYS A 88 3.01 -25.52 -4.50
C LYS A 88 1.63 -26.12 -4.81
N ASN A 89 0.62 -25.79 -3.99
CA ASN A 89 -0.76 -26.22 -4.24
C ASN A 89 -1.40 -25.28 -5.27
N HIS A 90 -1.98 -25.85 -6.32
CA HIS A 90 -2.62 -25.13 -7.42
C HIS A 90 -4.05 -24.68 -7.10
N GLU A 91 -4.68 -25.25 -6.08
CA GLU A 91 -6.09 -24.97 -5.73
C GLU A 91 -6.28 -23.69 -4.93
N THR A 92 -5.23 -23.18 -4.28
CA THR A 92 -5.31 -22.00 -3.41
C THR A 92 -4.10 -21.08 -3.58
N ALA A 93 -4.36 -19.85 -4.02
CA ALA A 93 -3.33 -18.84 -4.30
C ALA A 93 -2.56 -18.41 -3.03
N ASN A 94 -3.15 -18.57 -1.85
CA ASN A 94 -2.63 -18.04 -0.57
C ASN A 94 -2.06 -19.11 0.36
N ALA A 95 -2.04 -20.39 -0.03
CA ALA A 95 -1.72 -21.50 0.88
C ALA A 95 -0.22 -21.75 1.13
N GLY A 96 0.66 -20.89 0.61
CA GLY A 96 2.11 -21.02 0.79
C GLY A 96 2.62 -20.04 1.85
N SER A 97 3.85 -20.30 2.29
CA SER A 97 4.46 -19.67 3.47
C SER A 97 5.16 -18.35 3.19
N HIS A 98 5.31 -17.94 1.92
CA HIS A 98 6.12 -16.78 1.57
C HIS A 98 5.53 -16.00 0.41
N TRP A 99 5.48 -14.68 0.58
CA TRP A 99 5.05 -13.71 -0.42
C TRP A 99 6.25 -13.00 -1.05
N THR A 100 6.17 -12.78 -2.35
CA THR A 100 7.12 -12.01 -3.14
C THR A 100 6.36 -11.17 -4.15
N LEU A 101 7.02 -10.22 -4.79
CA LEU A 101 6.41 -9.36 -5.80
C LEU A 101 7.10 -9.57 -7.14
N LEU A 102 6.32 -9.86 -8.19
CA LEU A 102 6.77 -9.79 -9.58
C LEU A 102 6.15 -8.55 -10.22
N VAL A 103 6.97 -7.72 -10.85
CA VAL A 103 6.53 -6.49 -11.53
C VAL A 103 6.86 -6.63 -13.01
N CYS A 104 5.88 -6.39 -13.87
CA CYS A 104 6.03 -6.38 -15.32
C CYS A 104 6.02 -4.93 -15.83
N ASP A 105 7.03 -4.57 -16.63
CA ASP A 105 7.08 -3.32 -17.38
C ASP A 105 6.74 -3.60 -18.85
N ASN A 106 5.55 -3.16 -19.25
CA ASN A 106 4.92 -3.46 -20.53
C ASN A 106 4.96 -2.26 -21.52
N ARG A 107 5.63 -1.16 -21.17
CA ARG A 107 5.63 0.10 -21.96
C ARG A 107 6.13 0.00 -23.41
N ALA A 108 6.87 -1.05 -23.77
CA ALA A 108 7.46 -1.18 -25.11
C ALA A 108 7.35 -2.60 -25.66
N ASN A 109 6.39 -3.40 -25.20
CA ASN A 109 6.28 -4.80 -25.59
C ASN A 109 7.60 -5.57 -25.37
N VAL A 110 8.41 -5.17 -24.37
CA VAL A 110 9.73 -5.77 -24.11
C VAL A 110 9.67 -6.92 -23.10
N GLY A 111 8.52 -7.15 -22.46
CA GLY A 111 8.34 -8.29 -21.55
C GLY A 111 9.37 -8.32 -20.41
N ALA A 112 9.64 -7.18 -19.79
CA ALA A 112 10.70 -7.05 -18.81
C ALA A 112 10.13 -7.18 -17.38
N PHE A 113 10.78 -7.97 -16.52
CA PHE A 113 10.26 -8.28 -15.19
C PHE A 113 11.26 -7.97 -14.08
N ALA A 114 10.81 -7.35 -13.00
CA ALA A 114 11.59 -7.27 -11.76
C ALA A 114 10.96 -8.14 -10.69
N HIS A 115 11.78 -8.87 -9.95
CA HIS A 115 11.34 -9.66 -8.81
C HIS A 115 11.91 -9.10 -7.51
N TYR A 116 11.03 -8.92 -6.54
CA TYR A 116 11.36 -8.42 -5.21
C TYR A 116 11.01 -9.48 -4.18
N ASN A 117 12.02 -9.91 -3.44
CA ASN A 117 11.89 -10.92 -2.40
C ASN A 117 12.61 -10.49 -1.14
N SER A 118 11.86 -10.14 -0.12
CA SER A 118 12.41 -9.71 1.16
C SER A 118 13.19 -10.78 1.92
N ALA A 119 13.07 -12.07 1.58
CA ALA A 119 13.80 -13.17 2.24
C ALA A 119 15.04 -13.65 1.48
N GLY A 120 15.54 -12.87 0.52
CA GLY A 120 16.75 -13.14 -0.25
C GLY A 120 16.56 -13.04 -1.75
N SER A 121 17.61 -13.32 -2.52
CA SER A 121 17.64 -13.14 -3.98
C SER A 121 17.02 -14.29 -4.80
N ASN A 122 16.52 -15.34 -4.13
CA ASN A 122 15.91 -16.48 -4.79
C ASN A 122 14.58 -16.09 -5.45
N ILE A 123 14.44 -16.38 -6.75
CA ILE A 123 13.18 -16.21 -7.47
C ILE A 123 12.37 -17.51 -7.35
N PRO A 124 11.15 -17.51 -6.77
CA PRO A 124 10.31 -18.69 -6.73
C PRO A 124 9.94 -19.16 -8.14
N THR A 125 9.86 -20.47 -8.35
CA THR A 125 9.43 -21.08 -9.62
C THR A 125 8.09 -20.53 -10.11
N ASN A 126 7.19 -20.16 -9.20
CA ASN A 126 5.90 -19.56 -9.54
C ASN A 126 6.06 -18.20 -10.25
N ALA A 127 7.00 -17.37 -9.79
CA ALA A 127 7.29 -16.08 -10.43
C ALA A 127 7.90 -16.28 -11.82
N GLN A 128 8.82 -17.25 -11.97
CA GLN A 128 9.40 -17.63 -13.27
C GLN A 128 8.32 -18.09 -14.27
N LYS A 129 7.49 -19.05 -13.87
CA LYS A 129 6.39 -19.56 -14.71
C LYS A 129 5.40 -18.46 -15.11
N LEU A 130 5.11 -17.54 -14.19
CA LEU A 130 4.22 -16.41 -14.50
C LEU A 130 4.85 -15.49 -15.55
N ALA A 131 6.12 -15.13 -15.39
CA ALA A 131 6.83 -14.28 -16.35
C ALA A 131 6.85 -14.92 -17.75
N GLU A 132 7.14 -16.23 -17.84
CA GLU A 132 7.07 -17.00 -19.09
C GLU A 132 5.69 -16.92 -19.74
N LYS A 133 4.63 -17.18 -18.96
CA LYS A 133 3.24 -17.14 -19.47
C LYS A 133 2.79 -15.74 -19.85
N LEU A 134 3.24 -14.71 -19.14
CA LEU A 134 2.97 -13.32 -19.50
C LEU A 134 3.64 -12.95 -20.83
N CYS A 135 4.87 -13.39 -21.08
CA CYS A 135 5.52 -13.18 -22.39
C CYS A 135 4.77 -13.86 -23.55
N GLU A 136 4.13 -15.01 -23.33
CA GLU A 136 3.31 -15.66 -24.35
C GLU A 136 2.02 -14.89 -24.65
N LYS A 137 1.43 -14.25 -23.63
CA LYS A 137 0.09 -13.66 -23.68
C LYS A 137 0.07 -12.16 -23.96
N LEU A 138 1.11 -11.45 -23.55
CA LEU A 138 1.39 -10.07 -23.92
C LEU A 138 2.00 -10.08 -25.33
N GLU A 139 1.71 -9.06 -26.15
CA GLU A 139 2.23 -8.93 -27.51
C GLU A 139 3.70 -8.50 -27.52
N VAL A 140 4.54 -9.22 -26.76
CA VAL A 140 5.95 -8.94 -26.54
C VAL A 140 6.73 -9.18 -27.83
N ASP A 141 7.61 -8.24 -28.17
CA ASP A 141 8.56 -8.37 -29.26
C ASP A 141 9.54 -9.50 -28.94
N LYS A 142 9.41 -10.60 -29.71
CA LYS A 142 10.17 -11.84 -29.53
C LYS A 142 11.66 -11.65 -29.85
N ASP A 143 12.02 -10.60 -30.57
CA ASP A 143 13.41 -10.28 -30.93
C ASP A 143 14.18 -9.61 -29.78
N TYR A 144 13.48 -9.14 -28.72
CA TYR A 144 14.04 -8.45 -27.55
C TYR A 144 14.31 -9.32 -26.30
N LEU A 145 14.29 -10.66 -26.45
CA LEU A 145 14.73 -11.71 -25.50
C LEU A 145 13.68 -12.37 -24.60
N SER A 146 14.03 -13.61 -24.24
CA SER A 146 13.51 -14.43 -23.14
C SER A 146 13.16 -13.64 -21.87
N PRO A 147 12.20 -14.10 -21.04
CA PRO A 147 11.84 -13.45 -19.79
C PRO A 147 13.09 -13.17 -18.94
N LYS A 148 13.52 -11.90 -18.88
CA LYS A 148 14.56 -11.47 -17.97
C LYS A 148 13.88 -11.02 -16.70
N ILE A 149 14.05 -11.83 -15.65
CA ILE A 149 13.69 -11.44 -14.28
C ILE A 149 14.93 -10.84 -13.66
N TYR A 150 14.93 -9.53 -13.48
CA TYR A 150 15.98 -8.85 -12.75
C TYR A 150 15.77 -9.06 -11.24
N ASN A 151 16.81 -9.56 -10.56
CA ASN A 151 16.83 -9.84 -9.11
C ASN A 151 18.14 -9.41 -8.43
N ASP A 152 19.03 -8.72 -9.16
CA ASP A 152 20.35 -8.25 -8.72
C ASP A 152 20.30 -6.90 -7.99
N TYR A 153 19.09 -6.45 -7.65
CA TYR A 153 18.87 -5.21 -6.93
C TYR A 153 19.17 -5.37 -5.44
N GLU A 154 19.89 -4.40 -4.89
CA GLU A 154 19.87 -4.19 -3.45
C GLU A 154 18.53 -3.53 -3.07
N TYR A 155 17.60 -4.36 -2.59
CA TYR A 155 16.36 -3.93 -1.95
C TYR A 155 16.35 -4.36 -0.47
N PRO A 156 15.62 -3.62 0.37
CA PRO A 156 15.45 -3.94 1.79
C PRO A 156 15.02 -5.39 2.01
N GLN A 157 15.61 -6.05 3.01
CA GLN A 157 15.30 -7.44 3.34
C GLN A 157 14.53 -7.52 4.65
N GLN A 158 13.55 -8.42 4.73
CA GLN A 158 12.88 -8.73 6.00
C GLN A 158 13.90 -9.29 6.98
N THR A 159 13.73 -8.95 8.25
CA THR A 159 14.60 -9.41 9.33
C THR A 159 13.92 -10.42 10.25
N ASN A 160 12.69 -10.83 9.91
CA ASN A 160 11.86 -11.79 10.64
C ASN A 160 11.18 -12.77 9.67
N GLY A 161 10.45 -13.76 10.19
CA GLY A 161 9.82 -14.82 9.40
C GLY A 161 8.43 -14.51 8.84
N ALA A 162 7.86 -13.33 9.09
CA ALA A 162 6.43 -13.06 8.85
C ALA A 162 6.16 -11.85 7.93
N ASP A 163 7.10 -10.90 7.80
CA ASP A 163 6.84 -9.63 7.12
C ASP A 163 6.86 -9.69 5.59
N CYS A 164 7.01 -10.85 4.98
CA CYS A 164 7.11 -10.98 3.53
C CYS A 164 5.96 -10.30 2.75
N GLY A 165 4.74 -10.34 3.28
CA GLY A 165 3.58 -9.63 2.71
C GLY A 165 3.67 -8.11 2.86
N VAL A 166 4.11 -7.62 4.03
CA VAL A 166 4.31 -6.19 4.30
C VAL A 166 5.36 -5.60 3.37
N TYR A 167 6.45 -6.33 3.13
CA TYR A 167 7.49 -5.93 2.20
C TYR A 167 6.97 -5.91 0.75
N ALA A 168 6.19 -6.91 0.34
CA ALA A 168 5.56 -6.92 -0.98
C ALA A 168 4.68 -5.68 -1.20
N ILE A 169 3.88 -5.27 -0.21
CA ILE A 169 3.13 -4.00 -0.25
C ILE A 169 4.08 -2.80 -0.35
N ALA A 170 5.09 -2.73 0.52
CA ALA A 170 6.00 -1.58 0.58
C ALA A 170 6.74 -1.38 -0.74
N TYR A 171 7.17 -2.46 -1.40
CA TYR A 171 7.75 -2.40 -2.74
C TYR A 171 6.74 -1.87 -3.76
N THR A 172 5.50 -2.38 -3.78
CA THR A 172 4.44 -1.90 -4.69
C THR A 172 4.21 -0.41 -4.49
N ARG A 173 4.01 0.04 -3.24
CA ARG A 173 3.80 1.45 -2.91
C ARG A 173 4.96 2.32 -3.40
N PHE A 174 6.19 1.92 -3.09
CA PHE A 174 7.39 2.64 -3.52
C PHE A 174 7.43 2.77 -5.05
N LEU A 175 7.24 1.67 -5.77
CA LEU A 175 7.32 1.64 -7.24
C LEU A 175 6.18 2.42 -7.90
N VAL A 176 4.97 2.39 -7.35
CA VAL A 176 3.84 3.21 -7.82
C VAL A 176 4.14 4.70 -7.61
N ASN A 177 4.71 5.09 -6.47
CA ASN A 177 5.08 6.47 -6.21
C ASN A 177 6.18 6.96 -7.16
N GLU A 178 7.21 6.14 -7.41
CA GLU A 178 8.25 6.48 -8.37
C GLU A 178 7.72 6.52 -9.82
N TRP A 179 6.77 5.65 -10.16
CA TRP A 179 6.06 5.73 -11.43
C TRP A 179 5.31 7.06 -11.58
N LYS A 180 4.52 7.47 -10.59
CA LYS A 180 3.74 8.71 -10.59
C LYS A 180 4.61 9.97 -10.75
N LYS A 181 5.88 9.92 -10.31
CA LYS A 181 6.85 11.02 -10.48
C LYS A 181 7.38 11.15 -11.91
N LYS A 182 7.31 10.09 -12.73
CA LYS A 182 7.87 10.08 -14.07
C LYS A 182 6.90 10.71 -15.08
N LYS A 183 7.40 11.64 -15.90
CA LYS A 183 6.70 12.09 -17.11
C LYS A 183 6.80 10.98 -18.16
N ASP A 184 5.68 10.65 -18.79
CA ASP A 184 5.54 9.60 -19.81
C ASP A 184 6.73 9.58 -20.77
N PRO A 185 7.55 8.50 -20.80
CA PRO A 185 8.58 8.36 -21.82
C PRO A 185 7.87 7.98 -23.11
N GLY A 186 7.34 9.00 -23.80
CA GLY A 186 6.70 8.83 -25.09
C GLY A 186 7.61 8.05 -26.04
N LYS A 187 6.99 7.37 -27.01
CA LYS A 187 7.51 6.40 -28.00
C LYS A 187 8.84 6.72 -28.73
N ALA A 188 9.52 7.83 -28.48
CA ALA A 188 10.82 8.13 -29.07
C ALA A 188 11.97 7.50 -28.25
N SER A 189 12.59 6.46 -28.83
CA SER A 189 13.80 5.76 -28.36
C SER A 189 13.73 5.15 -26.94
N PHE A 190 12.78 4.24 -26.69
CA PHE A 190 12.78 3.42 -25.48
C PHE A 190 13.95 2.42 -25.48
N LYS A 191 14.77 2.40 -24.43
CA LYS A 191 15.92 1.51 -24.23
C LYS A 191 15.75 0.72 -22.92
N GLU A 192 16.48 -0.40 -22.77
CA GLU A 192 16.46 -1.24 -21.55
C GLU A 192 16.77 -0.44 -20.26
N GLN A 193 17.61 0.58 -20.36
CA GLN A 193 17.94 1.51 -19.28
C GLN A 193 16.78 2.44 -18.84
N ASP A 194 15.70 2.50 -19.61
CA ASP A 194 14.50 3.32 -19.32
C ASP A 194 13.43 2.51 -18.55
N LEU A 195 13.65 1.20 -18.35
CA LEU A 195 12.83 0.35 -17.50
C LEU A 195 12.82 0.88 -16.06
N ILE A 196 11.67 0.89 -15.40
CA ILE A 196 11.50 1.58 -14.10
C ILE A 196 12.51 1.10 -13.04
N PHE A 197 12.92 -0.17 -13.14
CA PHE A 197 13.84 -0.84 -12.22
C PHE A 197 15.32 -0.80 -12.65
N THR A 198 15.64 -0.42 -13.90
CA THR A 198 17.04 -0.28 -14.35
C THR A 198 17.63 1.10 -14.05
N ILE A 199 16.78 2.08 -13.75
CA ILE A 199 17.22 3.43 -13.40
C ILE A 199 17.98 3.41 -12.08
N ALA A 200 19.27 3.74 -12.13
CA ALA A 200 20.17 3.72 -10.98
C ALA A 200 19.69 4.59 -9.81
N GLU A 201 19.02 5.71 -10.11
CA GLU A 201 18.41 6.59 -9.12
C GLU A 201 17.28 5.88 -8.34
N GLU A 202 16.42 5.13 -9.03
CA GLU A 202 15.35 4.36 -8.40
C GLU A 202 15.89 3.25 -7.49
N ARG A 203 16.99 2.63 -7.92
CA ARG A 203 17.72 1.65 -7.12
C ARG A 203 18.30 2.28 -5.85
N GLN A 204 18.81 3.51 -5.91
CA GLN A 204 19.30 4.22 -4.71
C GLN A 204 18.15 4.66 -3.80
N LYS A 205 17.05 5.15 -4.36
CA LYS A 205 15.86 5.53 -3.59
C LYS A 205 15.23 4.34 -2.88
N LEU A 206 15.19 3.16 -3.50
CA LEU A 206 14.67 1.94 -2.87
C LEU A 206 15.53 1.50 -1.68
N LYS A 207 16.86 1.68 -1.76
CA LYS A 207 17.78 1.47 -0.63
C LYS A 207 17.62 2.51 0.48
N ALA A 208 17.35 3.76 0.09
CA ALA A 208 17.22 4.89 1.00
C ALA A 208 15.82 5.03 1.63
N ALA A 209 14.81 4.37 1.05
CA ALA A 209 13.47 4.34 1.59
C ALA A 209 13.48 3.63 2.95
N ASP A 210 12.65 4.14 3.85
CA ASP A 210 12.60 3.67 5.23
C ASP A 210 11.74 2.41 5.30
N PHE A 211 12.38 1.26 5.13
CA PHE A 211 11.73 -0.04 5.22
C PHE A 211 11.80 -0.61 6.65
N PRO A 212 10.84 -1.45 7.06
CA PRO A 212 10.70 -1.88 8.45
C PRO A 212 11.96 -2.60 8.97
N LYS A 213 12.70 -2.01 9.92
CA LYS A 213 13.86 -2.67 10.56
C LYS A 213 13.41 -3.57 11.73
N LYS A 214 14.31 -4.49 12.11
CA LYS A 214 14.10 -5.59 13.07
C LYS A 214 13.37 -5.15 14.35
N GLY A 215 12.22 -5.78 14.62
CA GLY A 215 11.54 -5.71 15.92
C GLY A 215 10.38 -4.73 16.04
N THR A 216 9.94 -4.08 14.95
CA THR A 216 8.80 -3.16 14.98
C THR A 216 7.67 -3.57 14.04
N PRO A 217 6.76 -4.47 14.45
CA PRO A 217 5.41 -4.48 13.91
C PRO A 217 4.70 -3.20 14.36
N GLY A 218 4.49 -2.26 13.43
CA GLY A 218 3.56 -1.14 13.63
C GLY A 218 3.93 -0.08 14.68
N LYS A 219 5.20 0.08 15.02
CA LYS A 219 5.69 1.24 15.79
C LYS A 219 6.86 1.85 15.02
N ASP A 220 6.85 3.17 14.89
CA ASP A 220 7.81 3.98 14.14
C ASP A 220 7.50 4.05 12.63
N TYR A 221 6.26 4.41 12.29
CA TYR A 221 6.09 5.37 11.20
C TYR A 221 6.31 6.74 11.81
N ASP A 222 7.45 7.35 11.55
CA ASP A 222 7.59 8.79 11.66
C ASP A 222 6.60 9.39 10.64
N ILE A 223 5.43 9.81 11.11
CA ILE A 223 4.55 10.70 10.37
C ILE A 223 5.27 12.03 10.42
N GLY A 224 6.36 12.14 9.64
CA GLY A 224 7.37 13.18 9.81
C GLY A 224 6.68 14.53 9.83
N ASP A 225 6.66 15.17 11.00
CA ASP A 225 6.01 16.45 11.32
C ASP A 225 5.01 16.92 10.25
N ASP A 226 4.02 16.08 9.93
CA ASP A 226 3.11 16.37 8.83
C ASP A 226 2.07 17.31 9.42
N VAL A 227 2.46 18.59 9.52
CA VAL A 227 1.64 19.71 9.97
C VAL A 227 0.28 19.65 9.26
N ASP A 228 0.25 19.16 8.02
CA ASP A 228 -0.95 18.94 7.22
C ASP A 228 -1.92 17.87 7.81
N TYR A 229 -1.43 16.83 8.49
CA TYR A 229 -2.29 15.79 9.09
C TYR A 229 -2.99 16.27 10.37
N TYR A 230 -2.26 16.97 11.25
CA TYR A 230 -2.85 17.60 12.43
C TYR A 230 -3.82 18.72 12.01
N GLU A 231 -3.44 19.56 11.06
CA GLU A 231 -4.30 20.62 10.53
C GLU A 231 -5.57 20.07 9.89
N LYS A 232 -5.49 18.99 9.08
CA LYS A 232 -6.67 18.30 8.53
C LYS A 232 -7.58 17.74 9.61
N THR A 233 -6.99 17.10 10.63
CA THR A 233 -7.73 16.57 11.77
C THR A 233 -8.47 17.68 12.52
N ILE A 234 -7.76 18.76 12.87
CA ILE A 234 -8.32 19.90 13.58
C ILE A 234 -9.44 20.52 12.74
N THR A 235 -9.21 20.74 11.45
CA THR A 235 -10.20 21.30 10.52
C THR A 235 -11.48 20.47 10.50
N LEU A 236 -11.38 19.14 10.39
CA LEU A 236 -12.55 18.25 10.37
C LEU A 236 -13.32 18.28 11.70
N LEU A 237 -12.61 18.29 12.84
CA LEU A 237 -13.25 18.37 14.16
C LEU A 237 -13.91 19.73 14.39
N GLU A 238 -13.30 20.82 13.94
CA GLU A 238 -13.88 22.16 14.02
C GLU A 238 -15.11 22.31 13.12
N GLN A 239 -15.07 21.74 11.91
CA GLN A 239 -16.23 21.67 11.03
C GLN A 239 -17.38 20.90 11.69
N LYS A 240 -17.07 19.78 12.37
CA LYS A 240 -18.07 18.97 13.07
C LYS A 240 -18.69 19.70 14.26
N LEU A 241 -17.88 20.41 15.05
CA LEU A 241 -18.37 21.27 16.13
C LEU A 241 -19.30 22.36 15.59
N SER A 242 -18.91 22.99 14.47
CA SER A 242 -19.73 24.01 13.83
C SER A 242 -21.02 23.43 13.24
N SER A 243 -20.99 22.26 12.62
CA SER A 243 -22.19 21.63 12.04
C SER A 243 -23.20 21.23 13.11
N ASP A 244 -22.70 20.84 14.28
CA ASP A 244 -23.50 20.37 15.40
C ASP A 244 -23.87 21.51 16.36
N ASN A 245 -23.50 22.75 16.04
CA ASN A 245 -23.75 23.95 16.84
C ASN A 245 -23.19 23.87 18.29
N ILE A 246 -22.08 23.16 18.46
CA ILE A 246 -21.40 23.00 19.75
C ILE A 246 -20.34 24.09 19.90
N ARG A 247 -20.36 24.79 21.04
CA ARG A 247 -19.33 25.80 21.35
C ARG A 247 -18.05 25.09 21.78
N LYS A 248 -16.90 25.58 21.29
CA LYS A 248 -15.57 25.04 21.63
C LYS A 248 -15.32 25.02 23.15
N ASP A 249 -15.84 26.00 23.88
CA ASP A 249 -15.72 26.09 25.34
C ASP A 249 -16.43 24.94 26.07
N ASP A 250 -17.57 24.47 25.55
CA ASP A 250 -18.33 23.36 26.16
C ASP A 250 -17.59 22.04 25.96
N LEU A 251 -16.99 21.82 24.77
CA LEU A 251 -16.09 20.70 24.52
C LEU A 251 -14.88 20.73 25.47
N LEU A 252 -14.23 21.89 25.63
CA LEU A 252 -13.07 22.02 26.52
C LEU A 252 -13.42 21.79 27.98
N LYS A 253 -14.61 22.23 28.43
CA LYS A 253 -15.10 21.98 29.78
C LYS A 253 -15.30 20.48 30.04
N GLU A 254 -15.86 19.76 29.07
CA GLU A 254 -16.01 18.30 29.15
C GLU A 254 -14.65 17.58 29.12
N LEU A 255 -13.73 17.96 28.21
CA LEU A 255 -12.38 17.40 28.18
C LEU A 255 -11.66 17.58 29.52
N LYS A 256 -11.78 18.77 30.13
CA LYS A 256 -11.23 19.07 31.45
C LYS A 256 -11.93 18.27 32.55
N GLY A 257 -13.25 18.20 32.55
CA GLY A 257 -14.04 17.47 33.56
C GLY A 257 -13.78 15.96 33.58
N ASN A 258 -13.36 15.40 32.44
CA ASN A 258 -12.98 14.00 32.31
C ASN A 258 -11.47 13.75 32.52
N ASN A 259 -10.70 14.75 32.96
CA ASN A 259 -9.24 14.68 33.13
C ASN A 259 -8.49 14.24 31.85
N TYR A 260 -8.94 14.68 30.68
CA TYR A 260 -8.29 14.35 29.41
C TYR A 260 -7.23 15.36 28.99
N LEU A 261 -7.28 16.59 29.49
CA LEU A 261 -6.31 17.63 29.17
C LEU A 261 -5.02 17.46 29.98
N ALA A 262 -3.87 17.53 29.31
CA ALA A 262 -2.57 17.65 29.95
C ALA A 262 -2.30 19.09 30.43
N THR A 263 -1.28 19.26 31.28
CA THR A 263 -0.86 20.57 31.78
C THR A 263 -0.43 21.48 30.62
N GLY A 264 -1.15 22.58 30.43
CA GLY A 264 -0.86 23.57 29.39
C GLY A 264 -1.77 23.49 28.16
N GLU A 265 -2.63 22.48 28.04
CA GLU A 265 -3.60 22.37 26.95
C GLU A 265 -4.85 23.19 27.26
N THR A 266 -5.08 24.24 26.46
CA THR A 266 -6.16 25.23 26.65
C THR A 266 -7.15 25.27 25.51
N ASN A 267 -6.82 24.66 24.36
CA ASN A 267 -7.68 24.63 23.18
C ASN A 267 -7.61 23.30 22.43
N LEU A 268 -8.52 23.08 21.48
CA LEU A 268 -8.62 21.84 20.71
C LEU A 268 -7.34 21.55 19.91
N LYS A 269 -6.70 22.59 19.38
CA LYS A 269 -5.45 22.46 18.62
C LYS A 269 -4.35 21.92 19.53
N GLU A 270 -4.09 22.57 20.67
CA GLU A 270 -3.11 22.11 21.67
C GLU A 270 -3.41 20.69 22.17
N TYR A 271 -4.68 20.36 22.38
CA TYR A 271 -5.09 19.01 22.76
C TYR A 271 -4.81 17.96 21.66
N ILE A 272 -5.00 18.29 20.39
CA ILE A 272 -4.77 17.34 19.28
C ILE A 272 -3.27 17.22 18.97
N GLU A 273 -2.54 18.34 18.95
CA GLU A 273 -1.09 18.40 18.72
C GLU A 273 -0.28 17.86 19.91
N GLY A 274 -0.84 17.84 21.12
CA GLY A 274 -0.21 17.25 22.31
C GLY A 274 -0.08 15.72 22.27
N ALA A 275 -0.57 15.05 21.23
CA ALA A 275 -0.40 13.61 21.05
C ALA A 275 1.05 13.26 20.67
N THR A 276 1.69 12.41 21.46
CA THR A 276 3.09 12.00 21.24
C THR A 276 3.22 10.74 20.38
N THR A 277 2.11 10.06 20.09
CA THR A 277 2.06 8.86 19.24
C THR A 277 0.78 8.83 18.39
N PRO A 278 0.78 8.12 17.24
CA PRO A 278 -0.43 7.96 16.42
C PRO A 278 -1.60 7.30 17.17
N THR A 279 -1.31 6.35 18.07
CA THR A 279 -2.33 5.72 18.91
C THR A 279 -2.94 6.71 19.90
N GLU A 280 -2.12 7.56 20.51
CA GLU A 280 -2.61 8.61 21.40
C GLU A 280 -3.48 9.62 20.65
N LEU A 281 -3.09 10.01 19.44
CA LEU A 281 -3.86 10.90 18.59
C LEU A 281 -5.27 10.34 18.29
N GLU A 282 -5.37 9.06 17.92
CA GLU A 282 -6.67 8.41 17.70
C GLU A 282 -7.53 8.32 18.97
N ILE A 283 -6.91 8.07 20.12
CA ILE A 283 -7.61 8.10 21.43
C ILE A 283 -8.15 9.51 21.71
N ARG A 284 -7.34 10.55 21.45
CA ARG A 284 -7.74 11.94 21.66
C ARG A 284 -8.88 12.36 20.73
N LYS A 285 -8.81 12.00 19.43
CA LYS A 285 -9.91 12.20 18.45
C LYS A 285 -11.20 11.52 18.91
N LYS A 286 -11.10 10.25 19.33
CA LYS A 286 -12.26 9.47 19.80
C LYS A 286 -12.94 10.13 21.00
N ARG A 287 -12.17 10.63 21.96
CA ARG A 287 -12.71 11.37 23.12
C ARG A 287 -13.46 12.64 22.71
N VAL A 288 -12.92 13.40 21.74
CA VAL A 288 -13.59 14.59 21.20
C VAL A 288 -14.92 14.19 20.56
N LEU A 289 -14.93 13.16 19.71
CA LEU A 289 -16.16 12.69 19.05
C LEU A 289 -17.19 12.12 20.05
N GLU A 290 -16.74 11.43 21.10
CA GLU A 290 -17.60 10.93 22.18
C GLU A 290 -18.20 12.07 23.01
N ILE A 291 -17.45 13.15 23.25
CA ILE A 291 -17.97 14.34 23.92
C ILE A 291 -18.94 15.08 23.00
N VAL A 292 -18.58 15.28 21.75
CA VAL A 292 -19.45 15.89 20.73
C VAL A 292 -20.79 15.16 20.70
N GLY A 293 -20.79 13.82 20.60
CA GLY A 293 -22.02 13.03 20.60
C GLY A 293 -22.86 13.10 21.89
N ARG A 294 -22.30 13.62 23.00
CA ARG A 294 -23.05 13.89 24.24
C ARG A 294 -23.55 15.34 24.35
N LEU A 295 -22.94 16.26 23.61
CA LEU A 295 -23.27 17.69 23.59
C LEU A 295 -24.28 18.07 22.48
N VAL A 296 -24.42 17.21 21.46
CA VAL A 296 -25.53 17.24 20.48
C VAL A 296 -26.82 16.78 21.16
#